data_AF-A0AA35SYQ7-F1
#
_entry.id   AF-A0AA35SYQ7-F1
#
_cell.length_a   1.000
_cell.length_b   1.000
_cell.length_c   1.000
_cell.angle_alpha   90.00
_cell.angle_beta   90.00
_cell.angle_gamma   90.00
#
_symmetry.space_group_name_H-M   'P 1'
#
loop_
_entity.id
_entity.type
_entity.pdbx_description
1 polymer ?
#
loop_
_entity_poly.entity_id
_entity_poly.type
_entity_poly.pdbx_seq_one_letter_code
_entity_poly.pdbx_strand_id
1 'polypeptide(L)'
;MSAPSPQTSHGFLITGTDTGIGKTVVSAMLARALNAAYFKPVQAGLEEETDTETVKRLSGLADSHFIDEVYRLNTPASPHLAAEIDGVQVDIERLGQLPKTSKPLIVEGAGGVMVPLTPDCLLIKLFRIWQLPAIICTRTSLGTINHTLLTVLALQKYEHAVFPSFLEIDHAQGAYLYTTEGQRIIDAIASWWVITHGHCHPNLQAAARNQIDRLDQVIFAGYTHEPAETTAQLLLELTPDGLDYVFFSDSGSTAVEVGLKMALGYWHHLGVPRQRVVVLENSYHGDTIGTMSVGERGVFNQPYDSLLFSVEKIPFPTAGSEQETLDALDAKCKENQNVAAFIVEPLVLGAGGMLMYDAETLQAMKQICERWDVLFIADEVMTAWGRTGTLFACEQAGVVPDIACYSKGITGGFLPLAVTLCHERIFGAHYSKDRSKTFFHSSSYTANPIACAVAAANLQMWNDPDTLNKVQKVAQMQELKLTEMAQSEALTNLRRTGTIAAMDIQVKDSGYLSEIGTELYLRFQKSGVLLRPLGNTIYVLPPYCVTAEDLDTVYGVISENVTQLTR
;
A
#
# COMPACT_ATOMS: atom_id res chain seq x y z
N MET A 1 29.37 27.83 1.38
CA MET A 1 29.61 27.17 2.68
C MET A 1 28.73 25.94 2.69
N SER A 2 29.33 24.76 2.64
CA SER A 2 28.68 23.46 2.53
C SER A 2 27.82 23.19 3.77
N ALA A 3 26.55 22.86 3.54
CA ALA A 3 25.67 22.31 4.57
C ALA A 3 26.28 21.00 5.12
N PRO A 4 26.21 20.74 6.43
CA PRO A 4 26.70 19.49 6.99
C PRO A 4 25.83 18.33 6.49
N SER A 5 26.46 17.33 5.90
CA SER A 5 25.84 16.03 5.59
C SER A 5 25.21 15.44 6.86
N PRO A 6 24.15 14.61 6.76
CA PRO A 6 23.71 13.80 7.89
C PRO A 6 24.91 12.93 8.30
N GLN A 7 25.47 13.20 9.49
CA GLN A 7 26.55 12.39 10.02
C GLN A 7 25.99 11.01 10.34
N THR A 8 26.12 10.07 9.40
CA THR A 8 26.09 8.65 9.74
C THR A 8 27.23 8.42 10.71
N SER A 9 26.93 8.26 12.00
CA SER A 9 27.94 7.90 12.99
C SER A 9 28.59 6.60 12.52
N HIS A 10 29.84 6.67 12.05
CA HIS A 10 30.60 5.48 11.66
C HIS A 10 30.89 4.69 12.94
N GLY A 11 30.29 3.53 13.14
CA GLY A 11 30.41 2.83 14.41
C GLY A 11 30.01 1.37 14.36
N PHE A 12 30.23 0.66 15.45
CA PHE A 12 29.88 -0.75 15.59
C PHE A 12 29.15 -1.00 16.91
N LEU A 13 28.14 -1.87 16.86
CA LEU A 13 27.53 -2.45 18.06
C LEU A 13 28.30 -3.71 18.42
N ILE A 14 28.70 -3.83 19.69
CA ILE A 14 29.33 -5.04 20.20
C ILE A 14 28.31 -5.78 21.05
N THR A 15 28.02 -7.03 20.67
CA THR A 15 27.10 -7.89 21.40
C THR A 15 27.67 -9.29 21.56
N GLY A 16 26.98 -10.11 22.34
CA GLY A 16 27.41 -11.46 22.66
C GLY A 16 26.33 -12.50 22.50
N THR A 17 26.77 -13.75 22.43
CA THR A 17 25.88 -14.91 22.63
C THR A 17 25.54 -15.13 24.11
N ASP A 18 26.33 -14.55 25.03
CA ASP A 18 26.15 -14.67 26.49
C ASP A 18 26.96 -13.58 27.25
N THR A 19 26.94 -13.62 28.58
CA THR A 19 27.85 -12.91 29.49
C THR A 19 29.24 -13.58 29.53
N GLY A 20 30.29 -12.82 29.88
CA GLY A 20 31.65 -13.36 30.05
C GLY A 20 32.37 -13.86 28.78
N ILE A 21 31.83 -13.59 27.59
CA ILE A 21 32.38 -14.09 26.31
C ILE A 21 33.51 -13.24 25.70
N GLY A 22 33.92 -12.15 26.37
CA GLY A 22 34.97 -11.24 25.89
C GLY A 22 34.50 -10.01 25.09
N LYS A 23 33.24 -9.55 25.24
CA LYS A 23 32.74 -8.31 24.61
C LYS A 23 33.66 -7.12 24.91
N THR A 24 33.93 -6.87 26.19
CA THR A 24 34.80 -5.79 26.69
C THR A 24 36.20 -5.80 26.06
N VAL A 25 36.77 -6.99 25.87
CA VAL A 25 38.10 -7.15 25.25
C VAL A 25 38.05 -6.79 23.76
N VAL A 26 37.03 -7.26 23.04
CA VAL A 26 36.82 -6.92 21.63
C VAL A 26 36.54 -5.43 21.46
N SER A 27 35.74 -4.84 22.34
CA SER A 27 35.49 -3.39 22.38
C SER A 27 36.79 -2.61 22.55
N ALA A 28 37.69 -3.02 23.46
CA ALA A 28 38.99 -2.37 23.67
C ALA A 28 39.91 -2.48 22.46
N MET A 29 39.95 -3.65 21.80
CA MET A 29 40.73 -3.86 20.60
C MET A 29 40.24 -2.96 19.45
N LEU A 30 38.92 -2.91 19.22
CA LEU A 30 38.32 -2.10 18.17
C LEU A 30 38.44 -0.60 18.46
N ALA A 31 38.20 -0.20 19.71
CA ALA A 31 38.36 1.19 20.13
C ALA A 31 39.77 1.70 19.83
N ARG A 32 40.79 0.91 20.19
CA ARG A 32 42.19 1.23 19.90
C ARG A 32 42.49 1.23 18.41
N ALA A 33 42.09 0.19 17.68
CA ALA A 33 42.41 0.04 16.26
C ALA A 33 41.80 1.14 15.39
N LEU A 34 40.60 1.61 15.75
CA LEU A 34 39.86 2.63 15.01
C LEU A 34 40.01 4.03 15.60
N ASN A 35 40.76 4.18 16.70
CA ASN A 35 40.82 5.40 17.49
C ASN A 35 39.40 5.94 17.84
N ALA A 36 38.49 5.02 18.15
CA ALA A 36 37.07 5.27 18.33
C ALA A 36 36.74 5.78 19.73
N ALA A 37 35.58 6.41 19.87
CA ALA A 37 34.93 6.62 21.16
C ALA A 37 34.25 5.31 21.62
N TYR A 38 34.25 5.06 22.91
CA TYR A 38 33.59 3.92 23.55
C TYR A 38 32.41 4.41 24.38
N PHE A 39 31.28 3.72 24.23
CA PHE A 39 30.06 3.98 24.97
C PHE A 39 29.42 2.66 25.42
N LYS A 40 29.15 2.57 26.71
CA LYS A 40 28.35 1.49 27.28
C LYS A 40 27.07 2.06 27.89
N PRO A 41 25.91 1.96 27.23
CA PRO A 41 24.70 2.64 27.69
C PRO A 41 24.20 2.19 29.06
N VAL A 42 24.35 0.90 29.38
CA VAL A 42 23.89 0.32 30.66
C VAL A 42 24.97 -0.60 31.24
N GLN A 43 25.44 -0.28 32.44
CA GLN A 43 26.28 -1.13 33.27
C GLN A 43 25.42 -1.77 34.35
N ALA A 44 25.49 -3.10 34.50
CA ALA A 44 24.83 -3.81 35.59
C ALA A 44 25.85 -4.68 36.32
N GLY A 45 25.86 -4.57 37.66
CA GLY A 45 26.93 -5.07 38.50
C GLY A 45 28.10 -4.10 38.53
N LEU A 46 28.45 -3.65 39.74
CA LEU A 46 29.71 -2.97 40.01
C LEU A 46 30.71 -4.02 40.51
N GLU A 47 31.41 -4.68 39.58
CA GLU A 47 32.64 -5.40 39.93
C GLU A 47 33.72 -4.39 40.36
N GLU A 48 34.89 -4.87 40.80
CA GLU A 48 36.00 -3.99 41.20
C GLU A 48 36.44 -3.00 40.08
N GLU A 49 36.15 -3.31 38.81
CA GLU A 49 36.26 -2.41 37.65
C GLU A 49 34.97 -2.48 36.79
N THR A 50 34.50 -1.34 36.27
CA THR A 50 33.46 -1.27 35.23
C THR A 50 34.01 -1.71 33.87
N ASP A 51 33.11 -2.04 32.92
CA ASP A 51 33.56 -2.34 31.55
C ASP A 51 34.22 -1.12 30.90
N THR A 52 33.73 0.10 31.13
CA THR A 52 34.38 1.35 30.66
C THR A 52 35.81 1.48 31.18
N GLU A 53 36.02 1.24 32.47
CA GLU A 53 37.37 1.26 33.09
C GLU A 53 38.26 0.15 32.52
N THR A 54 37.71 -1.03 32.29
CA THR A 54 38.43 -2.16 31.67
C THR A 54 38.85 -1.82 30.23
N VAL A 55 37.94 -1.28 29.41
CA VAL A 55 38.25 -0.85 28.04
C VAL A 55 39.30 0.25 28.06
N LYS A 56 39.22 1.19 28.99
CA LYS A 56 40.22 2.26 29.17
C LYS A 56 41.60 1.70 29.44
N ARG A 57 41.72 0.78 30.40
CA ARG A 57 42.98 0.11 30.76
C ARG A 57 43.56 -0.71 29.60
N LEU A 58 42.73 -1.49 28.89
CA LEU A 58 43.18 -2.39 27.82
C LEU A 58 43.51 -1.66 26.51
N SER A 59 42.76 -0.62 26.16
CA SER A 59 42.97 0.14 24.93
C SER A 59 44.15 1.12 25.03
N GLY A 60 44.40 1.68 26.21
CA GLY A 60 45.42 2.71 26.44
C GLY A 60 45.10 4.06 25.79
N LEU A 61 43.83 4.31 25.45
CA LEU A 61 43.37 5.57 24.87
C LEU A 61 43.19 6.66 25.94
N ALA A 62 43.20 7.92 25.51
CA ALA A 62 42.97 9.06 26.39
C ALA A 62 41.50 9.15 26.86
N ASP A 63 41.27 9.78 28.02
CA ASP A 63 39.94 9.94 28.65
C ASP A 63 38.87 10.52 27.71
N SER A 64 39.27 11.34 26.74
CA SER A 64 38.37 11.90 25.70
C SER A 64 37.76 10.86 24.75
N HIS A 65 38.10 9.58 24.88
CA HIS A 65 37.50 8.48 24.12
C HIS A 65 36.35 7.81 24.87
N PHE A 66 36.18 8.05 26.17
CA PHE A 66 35.22 7.30 26.97
C PHE A 66 34.02 8.18 27.31
N ILE A 67 32.83 7.63 27.10
CA ILE A 67 31.56 8.31 27.33
C ILE A 67 30.88 7.62 28.51
N ASP A 68 30.42 8.40 29.47
CA ASP A 68 29.76 7.89 30.67
C ASP A 68 28.51 7.08 30.35
N GLU A 69 28.28 6.05 31.15
CA GLU A 69 27.09 5.20 31.04
C GLU A 69 25.83 6.00 31.40
N VAL A 70 24.73 5.72 30.70
CA VAL A 70 23.44 6.36 31.02
C VAL A 70 22.90 5.85 32.35
N TYR A 71 23.02 4.54 32.57
CA TYR A 71 22.62 3.88 33.80
C TYR A 71 23.75 2.99 34.32
N ARG A 72 24.12 3.21 35.58
CA ARG A 72 24.99 2.32 36.37
C ARG A 72 24.13 1.67 37.46
N LEU A 73 23.97 0.35 37.37
CA LEU A 73 23.18 -0.47 38.28
C LEU A 73 24.14 -1.28 39.16
N ASN A 74 23.89 -1.26 40.47
CA ASN A 74 24.72 -1.90 41.49
C ASN A 74 24.56 -3.42 41.47
N THR A 75 23.33 -3.90 41.28
CA THR A 75 23.00 -5.31 41.40
C THR A 75 23.56 -6.11 40.21
N PRO A 76 24.33 -7.19 40.42
CA PRO A 76 24.90 -8.01 39.35
C PRO A 76 23.85 -8.97 38.76
N ALA A 77 22.84 -8.40 38.10
CA ALA A 77 21.75 -9.10 37.44
C ALA A 77 21.53 -8.52 36.03
N SER A 78 20.62 -9.13 35.25
CA SER A 78 20.20 -8.53 33.97
C SER A 78 19.64 -7.11 34.19
N PRO A 79 19.81 -6.18 33.24
CA PRO A 79 19.45 -4.77 33.43
C PRO A 79 18.05 -4.52 34.00
N HIS A 80 17.00 -5.19 33.50
CA HIS A 80 15.64 -5.00 34.03
C HIS A 80 15.53 -5.32 35.53
N LEU A 81 16.08 -6.46 35.96
CA LEU A 81 16.02 -6.94 37.34
C LEU A 81 16.95 -6.12 38.24
N ALA A 82 18.12 -5.74 37.75
CA ALA A 82 19.02 -4.87 38.49
C ALA A 82 18.38 -3.49 38.72
N ALA A 83 17.71 -2.93 37.71
CA ALA A 83 17.00 -1.66 37.82
C ALA A 83 15.84 -1.74 38.82
N GLU A 84 15.06 -2.83 38.81
CA GLU A 84 14.00 -3.08 39.78
C GLU A 84 14.54 -3.13 41.23
N ILE A 85 15.59 -3.92 41.46
CA ILE A 85 16.20 -4.08 42.79
C ILE A 85 16.84 -2.78 43.28
N ASP A 86 17.49 -2.04 42.39
CA ASP A 86 18.17 -0.79 42.70
C ASP A 86 17.21 0.41 42.79
N GLY A 87 15.91 0.22 42.48
CA GLY A 87 14.90 1.28 42.49
C GLY A 87 15.10 2.32 41.38
N VAL A 88 15.69 1.91 40.25
CA VAL A 88 15.99 2.77 39.09
C VAL A 88 14.97 2.50 37.98
N GLN A 89 14.36 3.55 37.44
CA GLN A 89 13.51 3.44 36.25
C GLN A 89 14.35 3.69 34.99
N VAL A 90 14.45 2.68 34.13
CA VAL A 90 15.20 2.77 32.86
C VAL A 90 14.31 3.38 31.78
N ASP A 91 14.67 4.57 31.31
CA ASP A 91 14.07 5.22 30.15
C ASP A 91 14.72 4.73 28.83
N ILE A 92 13.91 4.09 27.99
CA ILE A 92 14.32 3.54 26.69
C ILE A 92 14.61 4.64 25.66
N GLU A 93 13.88 5.76 25.67
CA GLU A 93 14.13 6.86 24.73
C GLU A 93 15.51 7.46 24.98
N ARG A 94 15.86 7.63 26.26
CA ARG A 94 17.18 8.10 26.67
C ARG A 94 18.29 7.12 26.26
N LEU A 95 18.05 5.81 26.36
CA LEU A 95 19.01 4.80 25.88
C LEU A 95 19.13 4.75 24.35
N GLY A 96 18.07 5.10 23.62
CA GLY A 96 18.05 5.16 22.17
C GLY A 96 18.90 6.29 21.58
N GLN A 97 19.22 7.32 22.37
CA GLN A 97 20.01 8.47 21.92
C GLN A 97 21.51 8.16 21.94
N LEU A 98 22.11 7.99 20.76
CA LEU A 98 23.56 7.85 20.65
C LEU A 98 24.28 9.15 21.00
N PRO A 99 25.43 9.08 21.69
CA PRO A 99 26.23 10.26 22.02
C PRO A 99 26.80 10.91 20.75
N LYS A 100 26.80 12.24 20.71
CA LYS A 100 27.42 13.00 19.62
C LYS A 100 28.94 12.98 19.77
N THR A 101 29.62 12.44 18.76
CA THR A 101 31.08 12.36 18.72
C THR A 101 31.59 12.53 17.29
N SER A 102 32.76 13.15 17.13
CA SER A 102 33.46 13.25 15.84
C SER A 102 34.32 12.02 15.53
N LYS A 103 34.45 11.09 16.48
CA LYS A 103 35.19 9.83 16.34
C LYS A 103 34.22 8.71 15.94
N PRO A 104 34.72 7.62 15.33
CA PRO A 104 33.91 6.42 15.21
C PRO A 104 33.40 5.96 16.58
N LEU A 105 32.23 5.31 16.65
CA LEU A 105 31.61 4.94 17.93
C LEU A 105 31.55 3.43 18.11
N ILE A 106 32.07 2.92 19.22
CA ILE A 106 31.90 1.54 19.67
C ILE A 106 30.85 1.53 20.78
N VAL A 107 29.70 0.93 20.53
CA VAL A 107 28.62 0.80 21.50
C VAL A 107 28.56 -0.63 22.02
N GLU A 108 28.81 -0.83 23.30
CA GLU A 108 28.79 -2.17 23.90
C GLU A 108 27.46 -2.48 24.57
N GLY A 109 26.80 -3.57 24.15
CA GLY A 109 25.57 -4.06 24.75
C GLY A 109 25.77 -4.84 26.05
N ALA A 110 24.71 -4.97 26.85
CA ALA A 110 24.69 -5.76 28.08
C ALA A 110 24.23 -7.21 27.81
N GLY A 111 25.14 -8.18 27.93
CA GLY A 111 24.82 -9.60 27.70
C GLY A 111 24.61 -9.93 26.22
N GLY A 112 23.52 -10.63 25.89
CA GLY A 112 23.13 -10.98 24.52
C GLY A 112 21.94 -10.18 24.00
N VAL A 113 21.64 -10.30 22.70
CA VAL A 113 20.67 -9.42 22.01
C VAL A 113 19.23 -9.50 22.59
N MET A 114 18.84 -10.63 23.17
CA MET A 114 17.51 -10.83 23.77
C MET A 114 17.46 -10.47 25.26
N VAL A 115 18.48 -9.81 25.81
CA VAL A 115 18.48 -9.42 27.23
C VAL A 115 17.44 -8.33 27.49
N PRO A 116 16.56 -8.49 28.50
CA PRO A 116 15.60 -7.47 28.88
C PRO A 116 16.27 -6.26 29.56
N LEU A 117 15.96 -5.08 29.04
CA LEU A 117 16.30 -3.77 29.60
C LEU A 117 15.21 -3.27 30.56
N THR A 118 13.96 -3.54 30.23
CA THR A 118 12.76 -3.36 31.05
C THR A 118 11.85 -4.59 30.84
N PRO A 119 10.75 -4.75 31.60
CA PRO A 119 9.82 -5.86 31.39
C PRO A 119 9.31 -5.99 29.94
N ASP A 120 9.15 -4.86 29.23
CA ASP A 120 8.57 -4.81 27.88
C ASP A 120 9.57 -4.48 26.76
N CYS A 121 10.86 -4.34 27.10
CA CYS A 121 11.90 -3.94 26.15
C CYS A 121 13.15 -4.82 26.23
N LEU A 122 13.52 -5.40 25.09
CA LEU A 122 14.75 -6.18 24.90
C LEU A 122 15.84 -5.32 24.26
N LEU A 123 17.11 -5.64 24.53
CA LEU A 123 18.27 -4.94 24.00
C LEU A 123 18.29 -4.85 22.47
N ILE A 124 17.83 -5.89 21.76
CA ILE A 124 17.74 -5.89 20.28
C ILE A 124 16.88 -4.74 19.74
N LYS A 125 15.91 -4.21 20.51
CA LYS A 125 15.14 -3.02 20.12
C LYS A 125 16.03 -1.77 20.03
N LEU A 126 17.00 -1.61 20.94
CA LEU A 126 17.95 -0.50 20.86
C LEU A 126 18.87 -0.62 19.64
N PHE A 127 19.26 -1.84 19.27
CA PHE A 127 20.14 -2.05 18.12
C PHE A 127 19.46 -1.57 16.82
N ARG A 128 18.15 -1.80 16.70
CA ARG A 128 17.32 -1.25 15.62
C ARG A 128 17.28 0.28 15.64
N ILE A 129 17.19 0.90 16.82
CA ILE A 129 17.16 2.37 16.95
C ILE A 129 18.51 2.96 16.53
N TRP A 130 19.61 2.33 16.92
CA TRP A 130 20.96 2.83 16.64
C TRP A 130 21.42 2.63 15.20
N GLN A 131 20.87 1.64 14.48
CA GLN A 131 21.18 1.34 13.06
C GLN A 131 22.69 1.22 12.77
N LEU A 132 23.44 0.66 13.71
CA LEU A 132 24.88 0.43 13.58
C LEU A 132 25.16 -1.04 13.25
N PRO A 133 26.16 -1.36 12.41
CA PRO A 133 26.54 -2.74 12.11
C PRO A 133 26.97 -3.47 13.38
N ALA A 134 26.43 -4.68 13.58
CA ALA A 134 26.67 -5.48 14.78
C ALA A 134 27.82 -6.48 14.61
N ILE A 135 28.71 -6.53 15.61
CA ILE A 135 29.76 -7.54 15.78
C ILE A 135 29.33 -8.46 16.93
N ILE A 136 29.18 -9.75 16.61
CA ILE A 136 28.78 -10.77 17.58
C ILE A 136 30.03 -11.46 18.12
N CYS A 137 30.34 -11.24 19.39
CA CYS A 137 31.37 -11.97 20.09
C CYS A 137 30.85 -13.38 20.43
N THR A 138 31.68 -14.40 20.22
CA THR A 138 31.32 -15.81 20.41
C THR A 138 32.46 -16.58 21.05
N ARG A 139 32.14 -17.61 21.84
CA ARG A 139 33.12 -18.56 22.39
C ARG A 139 33.49 -19.63 21.34
N THR A 140 34.64 -20.26 21.51
CA THR A 140 35.07 -21.40 20.67
C THR A 140 34.65 -22.76 21.24
N SER A 141 33.87 -22.79 22.32
CA SER A 141 33.44 -24.01 23.01
C SER A 141 32.22 -24.67 22.34
N LEU A 142 32.04 -25.97 22.62
CA LEU A 142 30.88 -26.75 22.19
C LEU A 142 29.56 -26.07 22.62
N GLY A 143 28.55 -26.10 21.74
CA GLY A 143 27.25 -25.42 21.94
C GLY A 143 27.19 -24.00 21.39
N THR A 144 28.34 -23.37 21.08
CA THR A 144 28.36 -21.97 20.63
C THR A 144 27.79 -21.78 19.23
N ILE A 145 27.97 -22.73 18.31
CA ILE A 145 27.42 -22.64 16.94
C ILE A 145 25.90 -22.38 16.98
N ASN A 146 25.16 -23.11 17.82
CA ASN A 146 23.72 -22.95 17.97
C ASN A 146 23.36 -21.54 18.49
N HIS A 147 23.98 -21.09 19.58
CA HIS A 147 23.68 -19.77 20.16
C HIS A 147 24.06 -18.62 19.22
N THR A 148 25.17 -18.75 18.48
CA THR A 148 25.55 -17.80 17.45
C THR A 148 24.50 -17.73 16.35
N LEU A 149 24.06 -18.88 15.82
CA LEU A 149 23.04 -18.91 14.76
C LEU A 149 21.70 -18.34 15.26
N LEU A 150 21.27 -18.65 16.49
CA LEU A 150 20.07 -18.06 17.08
C LEU A 150 20.18 -16.54 17.24
N THR A 151 21.38 -16.04 17.59
CA THR A 151 21.64 -14.59 17.71
C THR A 151 21.62 -13.91 16.34
N VAL A 152 22.23 -14.53 15.32
CA VAL A 152 22.18 -14.05 13.93
C VAL A 152 20.75 -14.04 13.41
N LEU A 153 19.99 -15.12 13.60
CA LEU A 153 18.59 -15.20 13.20
C LEU A 153 17.72 -14.16 13.91
N ALA A 154 17.97 -13.91 15.20
CA ALA A 154 17.28 -12.84 15.93
C ALA A 154 17.59 -11.47 15.31
N LEU A 155 18.86 -11.16 15.05
CA LEU A 155 19.26 -9.90 14.42
C LEU A 155 18.65 -9.77 13.01
N GLN A 156 18.75 -10.79 12.17
CA GLN A 156 18.17 -10.80 10.81
C GLN A 156 16.65 -10.64 10.83
N LYS A 157 15.93 -11.37 11.69
CA LYS A 157 14.47 -11.25 11.81
C LYS A 157 14.05 -9.83 12.19
N TYR A 158 14.85 -9.16 13.02
CA TYR A 158 14.58 -7.79 13.46
C TYR A 158 15.11 -6.72 12.49
N GLU A 159 16.12 -7.02 11.66
CA GLU A 159 16.57 -6.19 10.53
C GLU A 159 15.59 -6.25 9.35
N HIS A 160 14.99 -7.41 9.07
CA HIS A 160 14.07 -7.62 7.96
C HIS A 160 12.60 -7.24 8.26
N ALA A 161 12.29 -6.82 9.50
CA ALA A 161 10.99 -6.25 9.82
C ALA A 161 10.94 -4.78 9.36
N VAL A 162 10.74 -4.57 8.05
CA VAL A 162 10.61 -3.25 7.40
C VAL A 162 9.48 -2.42 8.03
N PHE A 163 8.51 -3.06 8.68
CA PHE A 163 7.45 -2.40 9.43
C PHE A 163 7.69 -2.52 10.95
N PRO A 164 7.33 -1.52 11.77
CA PRO A 164 7.11 -1.73 13.20
C PRO A 164 6.03 -2.81 13.40
N SER A 165 5.84 -3.26 14.64
CA SER A 165 4.72 -4.15 15.00
C SER A 165 3.42 -3.69 14.32
N PHE A 166 2.64 -4.62 13.78
CA PHE A 166 1.35 -4.31 13.17
C PHE A 166 0.51 -3.47 14.13
N LEU A 167 -0.08 -2.40 13.61
CA LEU A 167 -1.00 -1.58 14.39
C LEU A 167 -2.36 -2.27 14.44
N GLU A 168 -2.79 -2.67 15.62
CA GLU A 168 -4.05 -3.36 15.82
C GLU A 168 -5.21 -2.35 15.80
N ILE A 169 -6.24 -2.63 14.99
CA ILE A 169 -7.43 -1.80 14.87
C ILE A 169 -8.55 -2.49 15.65
N ASP A 170 -9.12 -1.80 16.64
CA ASP A 170 -10.24 -2.27 17.46
C ASP A 170 -11.58 -2.06 16.72
N HIS A 171 -11.84 -0.84 16.25
CA HIS A 171 -13.04 -0.51 15.49
C HIS A 171 -12.81 0.67 14.54
N ALA A 172 -13.82 0.95 13.71
CA ALA A 172 -13.79 2.05 12.75
C ALA A 172 -15.17 2.73 12.66
N GLN A 173 -15.19 4.03 12.36
CA GLN A 173 -16.42 4.80 12.19
C GLN A 173 -16.18 6.01 11.30
N GLY A 174 -17.01 6.16 10.26
CA GLY A 174 -16.90 7.31 9.36
C GLY A 174 -15.56 7.33 8.64
N ALA A 175 -14.78 8.40 8.78
CA ALA A 175 -13.45 8.52 8.17
C ALA A 175 -12.32 8.01 9.08
N TYR A 176 -12.62 7.37 10.21
CA TYR A 176 -11.62 7.06 11.24
C TYR A 176 -11.48 5.56 11.55
N LEU A 177 -10.26 5.17 11.89
CA LEU A 177 -9.88 3.92 12.53
C LEU A 177 -9.47 4.20 13.98
N TYR A 178 -9.71 3.26 14.88
CA TYR A 178 -9.37 3.35 16.29
C TYR A 178 -8.54 2.14 16.71
N THR A 179 -7.37 2.38 17.29
CA THR A 179 -6.50 1.29 17.79
C THR A 179 -6.96 0.78 19.15
N THR A 180 -6.46 -0.38 19.56
CA THR A 180 -6.73 -0.95 20.90
C THR A 180 -6.15 -0.08 22.03
N GLU A 181 -5.13 0.74 21.74
CA GLU A 181 -4.57 1.75 22.65
C GLU A 181 -5.33 3.09 22.62
N GLY A 182 -6.43 3.18 21.86
CA GLY A 182 -7.28 4.37 21.78
C GLY A 182 -6.78 5.46 20.82
N GLN A 183 -5.75 5.21 20.01
CA GLN A 183 -5.32 6.15 18.99
C GLN A 183 -6.37 6.25 17.88
N ARG A 184 -6.79 7.47 17.55
CA ARG A 184 -7.66 7.75 16.40
C ARG A 184 -6.80 8.06 15.17
N ILE A 185 -7.13 7.45 14.04
CA ILE A 185 -6.40 7.58 12.77
C ILE A 185 -7.37 7.97 11.67
N ILE A 186 -7.07 9.04 10.91
CA ILE A 186 -7.84 9.41 9.72
C ILE A 186 -7.47 8.47 8.59
N ASP A 187 -8.46 7.78 8.02
CA ASP A 187 -8.30 6.96 6.82
C ASP A 187 -8.36 7.84 5.56
N ALA A 188 -7.20 8.38 5.18
CA ALA A 188 -7.07 9.28 4.03
C ALA A 188 -6.95 8.54 2.68
N ILE A 189 -7.04 7.20 2.68
CA ILE A 189 -6.93 6.36 1.49
C ILE A 189 -8.13 5.42 1.32
N ALA A 190 -9.17 5.58 2.14
CA ALA A 190 -10.37 4.75 2.12
C ALA A 190 -10.06 3.23 2.18
N SER A 191 -9.08 2.86 3.02
CA SER A 191 -8.64 1.48 3.25
C SER A 191 -8.43 0.71 1.96
N TRP A 192 -7.48 1.19 1.14
CA TRP A 192 -7.22 0.67 -0.20
C TRP A 192 -8.34 0.99 -1.21
N TRP A 193 -8.85 2.21 -1.11
CA TRP A 193 -9.80 2.83 -2.05
C TRP A 193 -11.17 2.16 -2.10
N VAL A 194 -11.52 1.33 -1.11
CA VAL A 194 -12.79 0.58 -1.09
C VAL A 194 -13.90 1.29 -0.33
N ILE A 195 -13.57 2.04 0.73
CA ILE A 195 -14.54 2.66 1.62
C ILE A 195 -15.12 3.93 0.99
N THR A 196 -16.35 3.89 0.51
CA THR A 196 -16.98 5.04 -0.14
C THR A 196 -17.64 5.99 0.85
N HIS A 197 -18.68 5.56 1.55
CA HIS A 197 -19.53 6.41 2.39
C HIS A 197 -18.99 6.60 3.82
N GLY A 198 -17.99 5.82 4.20
CA GLY A 198 -17.42 5.78 5.54
C GLY A 198 -17.49 4.38 6.16
N HIS A 199 -16.58 4.12 7.09
CA HIS A 199 -16.50 2.88 7.85
C HIS A 199 -17.78 2.63 8.63
N CYS A 200 -18.19 1.36 8.69
CA CYS A 200 -19.35 0.91 9.45
C CYS A 200 -20.65 1.68 9.13
N HIS A 201 -20.89 1.99 7.84
CA HIS A 201 -22.08 2.73 7.42
C HIS A 201 -23.39 2.02 7.86
N PRO A 202 -24.32 2.68 8.57
CA PRO A 202 -25.49 2.03 9.17
C PRO A 202 -26.39 1.27 8.19
N ASN A 203 -26.63 1.82 7.00
CA ASN A 203 -27.50 1.17 6.00
C ASN A 203 -26.88 -0.13 5.46
N LEU A 204 -25.55 -0.15 5.27
CA LEU A 204 -24.84 -1.33 4.76
C LEU A 204 -24.76 -2.42 5.84
N GLN A 205 -24.53 -2.04 7.10
CA GLN A 205 -24.60 -2.95 8.24
C GLN A 205 -25.99 -3.59 8.38
N ALA A 206 -27.05 -2.80 8.25
CA ALA A 206 -28.42 -3.29 8.34
C ALA A 206 -28.73 -4.29 7.21
N ALA A 207 -28.32 -3.99 5.98
CA ALA A 207 -28.48 -4.89 4.84
C ALA A 207 -27.78 -6.24 5.05
N ALA A 208 -26.53 -6.22 5.53
CA ALA A 208 -25.79 -7.44 5.85
C ALA A 208 -26.49 -8.29 6.93
N ARG A 209 -26.89 -7.67 8.05
CA ARG A 209 -27.57 -8.38 9.16
C ARG A 209 -28.88 -9.01 8.70
N ASN A 210 -29.71 -8.24 8.00
CA ASN A 210 -31.00 -8.72 7.49
C ASN A 210 -30.84 -9.91 6.54
N GLN A 211 -29.77 -9.93 5.74
CA GLN A 211 -29.52 -11.02 4.79
C GLN A 211 -28.96 -12.28 5.47
N ILE A 212 -28.06 -12.13 6.45
CA ILE A 212 -27.49 -13.24 7.23
C ILE A 212 -28.59 -14.09 7.88
N ASP A 213 -29.65 -13.45 8.39
CA ASP A 213 -30.76 -14.15 9.04
C ASP A 213 -31.64 -14.94 8.05
N ARG A 214 -31.46 -14.75 6.74
CA ARG A 214 -32.34 -15.30 5.70
C ARG A 214 -31.66 -16.35 4.82
N LEU A 215 -30.50 -16.05 4.27
CA LEU A 215 -29.80 -16.91 3.32
C LEU A 215 -28.31 -16.58 3.30
N ASP A 216 -27.50 -17.62 3.53
CA ASP A 216 -26.04 -17.64 3.44
C ASP A 216 -25.58 -17.87 1.99
N GLN A 217 -24.66 -18.80 1.71
CA GLN A 217 -24.19 -19.08 0.35
C GLN A 217 -25.04 -20.15 -0.34
N VAL A 218 -25.51 -19.86 -1.55
CA VAL A 218 -26.13 -20.83 -2.45
C VAL A 218 -25.36 -20.89 -3.77
N ILE A 219 -25.28 -22.06 -4.40
CA ILE A 219 -24.71 -22.19 -5.74
C ILE A 219 -25.50 -21.33 -6.73
N PHE A 220 -24.85 -20.44 -7.47
CA PHE A 220 -25.51 -19.57 -8.46
C PHE A 220 -25.63 -20.21 -9.85
N ALA A 221 -24.87 -21.28 -10.11
CA ALA A 221 -24.95 -22.03 -11.36
C ALA A 221 -26.27 -22.82 -11.44
N GLY A 222 -27.26 -22.26 -12.15
CA GLY A 222 -28.59 -22.85 -12.32
C GLY A 222 -29.61 -22.50 -11.24
N TYR A 223 -29.26 -21.60 -10.32
CA TYR A 223 -30.15 -21.05 -9.30
C TYR A 223 -29.95 -19.53 -9.21
N THR A 224 -30.91 -18.86 -8.60
CA THR A 224 -30.89 -17.40 -8.41
C THR A 224 -31.49 -17.07 -7.05
N HIS A 225 -31.35 -15.82 -6.63
CA HIS A 225 -31.92 -15.28 -5.41
C HIS A 225 -32.10 -13.76 -5.53
N GLU A 226 -33.08 -13.24 -4.80
CA GLU A 226 -33.50 -11.84 -4.87
C GLU A 226 -32.35 -10.82 -4.69
N PRO A 227 -31.39 -10.98 -3.76
CA PRO A 227 -30.29 -10.00 -3.63
C PRO A 227 -29.44 -9.83 -4.90
N ALA A 228 -29.18 -10.92 -5.65
CA ALA A 228 -28.41 -10.85 -6.87
C ALA A 228 -29.23 -10.23 -8.01
N GLU A 229 -30.51 -10.59 -8.12
CA GLU A 229 -31.43 -10.01 -9.10
C GLU A 229 -31.61 -8.50 -8.89
N THR A 230 -31.84 -8.09 -7.65
CA THR A 230 -31.94 -6.67 -7.27
C THR A 230 -30.64 -5.92 -7.54
N THR A 231 -29.48 -6.51 -7.22
CA THR A 231 -28.18 -5.91 -7.53
C THR A 231 -27.99 -5.75 -9.04
N ALA A 232 -28.28 -6.79 -9.82
CA ALA A 232 -28.16 -6.74 -11.27
C ALA A 232 -29.10 -5.69 -11.88
N GLN A 233 -30.37 -5.65 -11.45
CA GLN A 233 -31.34 -4.66 -11.92
C GLN A 233 -30.87 -3.23 -11.64
N LEU A 234 -30.46 -2.93 -10.40
CA LEU A 234 -29.99 -1.60 -10.02
C LEU A 234 -28.71 -1.20 -10.78
N LEU A 235 -27.81 -2.15 -11.04
CA LEU A 235 -26.64 -1.88 -11.88
C LEU A 235 -27.06 -1.46 -13.28
N LEU A 236 -27.94 -2.23 -13.93
CA LEU A 236 -28.43 -1.92 -15.28
C LEU A 236 -29.19 -0.59 -15.34
N GLU A 237 -29.90 -0.21 -14.28
CA GLU A 237 -30.57 1.10 -14.18
C GLU A 237 -29.59 2.27 -14.04
N LEU A 238 -28.43 2.05 -13.41
CA LEU A 238 -27.41 3.08 -13.18
C LEU A 238 -26.41 3.21 -14.33
N THR A 239 -26.05 2.10 -14.96
CA THR A 239 -25.06 2.10 -16.06
C THR A 239 -25.65 2.64 -17.35
N PRO A 240 -24.82 3.17 -18.28
CA PRO A 240 -25.31 3.65 -19.56
C PRO A 240 -25.95 2.53 -20.40
N ASP A 241 -26.93 2.91 -21.23
CA ASP A 241 -27.57 2.03 -22.20
C ASP A 241 -26.53 1.29 -23.06
N GLY A 242 -26.71 -0.03 -23.23
CA GLY A 242 -25.83 -0.90 -23.99
C GLY A 242 -25.08 -1.93 -23.14
N LEU A 243 -24.98 -1.74 -21.82
CA LEU A 243 -24.50 -2.75 -20.88
C LEU A 243 -25.69 -3.54 -20.34
N ASP A 244 -26.02 -4.69 -20.96
CA ASP A 244 -27.29 -5.38 -20.72
C ASP A 244 -27.19 -6.62 -19.81
N TYR A 245 -25.98 -7.18 -19.64
CA TYR A 245 -25.77 -8.44 -18.93
C TYR A 245 -24.72 -8.30 -17.82
N VAL A 246 -25.05 -8.81 -16.63
CA VAL A 246 -24.18 -8.78 -15.44
C VAL A 246 -23.63 -10.18 -15.15
N PHE A 247 -22.30 -10.30 -15.03
CA PHE A 247 -21.63 -11.49 -14.52
C PHE A 247 -20.99 -11.19 -13.16
N PHE A 248 -21.34 -11.95 -12.12
CA PHE A 248 -20.78 -11.78 -10.78
C PHE A 248 -19.44 -12.51 -10.59
N SER A 249 -18.52 -11.89 -9.85
CA SER A 249 -17.24 -12.47 -9.44
C SER A 249 -16.80 -11.91 -8.07
N ASP A 250 -15.59 -12.22 -7.61
CA ASP A 250 -15.20 -12.06 -6.20
C ASP A 250 -14.36 -10.80 -5.93
N SER A 251 -13.67 -10.28 -6.95
CA SER A 251 -12.69 -9.19 -6.82
C SER A 251 -12.47 -8.46 -8.14
N GLY A 252 -11.85 -7.28 -8.09
CA GLY A 252 -11.46 -6.55 -9.29
C GLY A 252 -10.65 -7.40 -10.29
N SER A 253 -9.68 -8.18 -9.80
CA SER A 253 -8.90 -9.08 -10.66
C SER A 253 -9.78 -10.09 -11.39
N THR A 254 -10.72 -10.72 -10.69
CA THR A 254 -11.59 -11.73 -11.30
C THR A 254 -12.61 -11.10 -12.25
N ALA A 255 -13.09 -9.87 -12.00
CA ALA A 255 -13.92 -9.14 -12.97
C ALA A 255 -13.15 -8.82 -14.26
N VAL A 256 -11.89 -8.42 -14.17
CA VAL A 256 -11.06 -8.21 -15.37
C VAL A 256 -10.78 -9.54 -16.08
N GLU A 257 -10.46 -10.63 -15.37
CA GLU A 257 -10.28 -11.94 -16.02
C GLU A 257 -11.54 -12.41 -16.75
N VAL A 258 -12.72 -12.18 -16.16
CA VAL A 258 -14.01 -12.41 -16.84
C VAL A 258 -14.11 -11.56 -18.10
N GLY A 259 -13.80 -10.26 -18.03
CA GLY A 259 -13.84 -9.36 -19.17
C GLY A 259 -12.89 -9.76 -20.31
N LEU A 260 -11.65 -10.12 -19.99
CA LEU A 260 -10.67 -10.63 -20.96
C LEU A 260 -11.16 -11.92 -21.63
N LYS A 261 -11.69 -12.86 -20.85
CA LYS A 261 -12.24 -14.12 -21.40
C LYS A 261 -13.49 -13.88 -22.25
N MET A 262 -14.35 -12.95 -21.85
CA MET A 262 -15.52 -12.55 -22.63
C MET A 262 -15.09 -11.99 -23.99
N ALA A 263 -14.11 -11.09 -24.01
CA ALA A 263 -13.61 -10.47 -25.24
C ALA A 263 -12.91 -11.46 -26.17
N LEU A 264 -11.99 -12.27 -25.65
CA LEU A 264 -11.27 -13.27 -26.46
C LEU A 264 -12.21 -14.37 -26.96
N GLY A 265 -13.11 -14.84 -26.09
CA GLY A 265 -14.08 -15.87 -26.45
C GLY A 265 -15.15 -15.38 -27.44
N TYR A 266 -15.51 -14.10 -27.42
CA TYR A 266 -16.39 -13.50 -28.44
C TYR A 266 -15.83 -13.73 -29.84
N TRP A 267 -14.57 -13.36 -30.07
CA TRP A 267 -13.92 -13.55 -31.36
C TRP A 267 -13.70 -15.02 -31.71
N HIS A 268 -13.32 -15.84 -30.72
CA HIS A 268 -13.16 -17.28 -30.89
C HIS A 268 -14.45 -17.94 -31.37
N HIS A 269 -15.59 -17.64 -30.75
CA HIS A 269 -16.88 -18.23 -31.10
C HIS A 269 -17.44 -17.73 -32.43
N LEU A 270 -17.04 -16.53 -32.86
CA LEU A 270 -17.31 -16.02 -34.22
C LEU A 270 -16.36 -16.58 -35.29
N GLY A 271 -15.30 -17.30 -34.89
CA GLY A 271 -14.29 -17.82 -35.82
C GLY A 271 -13.38 -16.74 -36.42
N VAL A 272 -13.29 -15.57 -35.77
CA VAL A 272 -12.44 -14.45 -36.20
C VAL A 272 -11.12 -14.52 -35.41
N PRO A 273 -9.95 -14.54 -36.06
CA PRO A 273 -8.65 -14.77 -35.40
C PRO A 273 -8.10 -13.52 -34.69
N ARG A 274 -8.89 -12.92 -33.80
CA ARG A 274 -8.49 -11.80 -32.94
C ARG A 274 -8.16 -12.32 -31.55
N GLN A 275 -6.93 -12.08 -31.09
CA GLN A 275 -6.40 -12.65 -29.85
C GLN A 275 -5.49 -11.69 -29.06
N ARG A 276 -5.05 -10.58 -29.67
CA ARG A 276 -4.15 -9.63 -28.99
C ARG A 276 -4.93 -8.68 -28.09
N VAL A 277 -4.34 -8.34 -26.96
CA VAL A 277 -4.88 -7.32 -26.04
C VAL A 277 -3.91 -6.14 -26.05
N VAL A 278 -4.46 -4.92 -26.20
CA VAL A 278 -3.71 -3.67 -26.09
C VAL A 278 -3.93 -3.08 -24.70
N VAL A 279 -2.86 -2.55 -24.09
CA VAL A 279 -2.86 -1.97 -22.74
C VAL A 279 -2.08 -0.66 -22.71
N LEU A 280 -2.42 0.23 -21.78
CA LEU A 280 -1.62 1.42 -21.49
C LEU A 280 -0.38 1.06 -20.66
N GLU A 281 0.74 1.74 -20.92
CA GLU A 281 1.85 1.78 -19.97
C GLU A 281 1.39 2.33 -18.61
N ASN A 282 1.98 1.81 -17.53
CA ASN A 282 1.67 2.10 -16.12
C ASN A 282 0.30 1.60 -15.62
N SER A 283 -0.47 0.88 -16.45
CA SER A 283 -1.78 0.36 -16.07
C SER A 283 -1.71 -0.72 -14.99
N TYR A 284 -2.80 -0.87 -14.24
CA TYR A 284 -2.97 -1.92 -13.24
C TYR A 284 -4.38 -2.47 -13.28
N HIS A 285 -4.48 -3.79 -13.43
CA HIS A 285 -5.76 -4.48 -13.52
C HIS A 285 -5.92 -5.63 -12.49
N GLY A 286 -5.00 -5.73 -11.53
CA GLY A 286 -5.02 -6.73 -10.47
C GLY A 286 -3.87 -7.74 -10.47
N ASP A 287 -3.85 -8.62 -9.48
CA ASP A 287 -2.69 -9.48 -9.15
C ASP A 287 -2.84 -10.97 -9.52
N THR A 288 -3.92 -11.38 -10.20
CA THR A 288 -3.99 -12.75 -10.75
C THR A 288 -3.17 -12.85 -12.03
N ILE A 289 -2.79 -14.06 -12.46
CA ILE A 289 -1.92 -14.24 -13.64
C ILE A 289 -2.49 -13.54 -14.89
N GLY A 290 -3.80 -13.64 -15.12
CA GLY A 290 -4.45 -13.02 -16.26
C GLY A 290 -4.40 -11.50 -16.21
N THR A 291 -4.64 -10.91 -15.03
CA THR A 291 -4.65 -9.45 -14.87
C THR A 291 -3.26 -8.84 -14.77
N MET A 292 -2.32 -9.54 -14.13
CA MET A 292 -0.91 -9.17 -14.17
C MET A 292 -0.42 -9.13 -15.61
N SER A 293 -0.92 -10.02 -16.49
CA SER A 293 -0.53 -10.04 -17.90
C SER A 293 -0.88 -8.74 -18.65
N VAL A 294 -1.95 -8.05 -18.24
CA VAL A 294 -2.41 -6.81 -18.86
C VAL A 294 -2.06 -5.55 -18.06
N GLY A 295 -1.36 -5.66 -16.93
CA GLY A 295 -0.80 -4.50 -16.20
C GLY A 295 0.67 -4.23 -16.54
N GLU A 296 1.22 -3.15 -15.98
CA GLU A 296 2.62 -2.77 -16.17
C GLU A 296 3.59 -3.85 -15.67
N ARG A 297 4.67 -4.07 -16.43
CA ARG A 297 5.72 -5.05 -16.08
C ARG A 297 6.75 -4.38 -15.16
N GLY A 298 7.17 -5.07 -14.10
CA GLY A 298 8.15 -4.53 -13.17
C GLY A 298 8.50 -5.50 -12.03
N VAL A 299 9.15 -4.97 -11.00
CA VAL A 299 9.66 -5.77 -9.86
C VAL A 299 8.56 -6.62 -9.20
N PHE A 300 7.31 -6.17 -9.22
CA PHE A 300 6.17 -6.87 -8.64
C PHE A 300 5.77 -8.17 -9.34
N ASN A 301 5.96 -8.24 -10.65
CA ASN A 301 5.53 -9.38 -11.46
C ASN A 301 6.68 -10.10 -12.16
N GLN A 302 7.90 -9.55 -12.10
CA GLN A 302 9.12 -10.17 -12.63
C GLN A 302 9.31 -11.64 -12.20
N PRO A 303 9.05 -12.05 -10.93
CA PRO A 303 9.16 -13.46 -10.55
C PRO A 303 8.19 -14.40 -11.28
N TYR A 304 7.13 -13.86 -11.88
CA TYR A 304 6.05 -14.60 -12.53
C TYR A 304 6.06 -14.46 -14.06
N ASP A 305 7.04 -13.76 -14.66
CA ASP A 305 7.09 -13.44 -16.10
C ASP A 305 6.80 -14.63 -17.02
N SER A 306 7.25 -15.83 -16.66
CA SER A 306 7.04 -17.06 -17.43
C SER A 306 5.59 -17.55 -17.51
N LEU A 307 4.70 -17.04 -16.65
CA LEU A 307 3.27 -17.34 -16.62
C LEU A 307 2.43 -16.29 -17.36
N LEU A 308 3.02 -15.13 -17.69
CA LEU A 308 2.29 -13.98 -18.19
C LEU A 308 2.16 -14.04 -19.72
N PHE A 309 0.95 -13.84 -20.23
CA PHE A 309 0.74 -13.81 -21.68
C PHE A 309 1.19 -12.47 -22.28
N SER A 310 1.49 -12.49 -23.59
CA SER A 310 1.96 -11.31 -24.30
C SER A 310 0.83 -10.32 -24.60
N VAL A 311 1.11 -9.04 -24.42
CA VAL A 311 0.23 -7.90 -24.70
C VAL A 311 0.94 -6.88 -25.57
N GLU A 312 0.18 -6.04 -26.25
CA GLU A 312 0.70 -4.88 -26.98
C GLU A 312 0.59 -3.65 -26.07
N LYS A 313 1.70 -2.96 -25.85
CA LYS A 313 1.72 -1.75 -25.02
C LYS A 313 1.69 -0.49 -25.87
N ILE A 314 0.98 0.53 -25.40
CA ILE A 314 0.98 1.88 -25.95
C ILE A 314 1.30 2.89 -24.84
N PRO A 315 1.93 4.04 -25.16
CA PRO A 315 2.36 4.99 -24.15
C PRO A 315 1.18 5.59 -23.38
N PHE A 316 1.42 5.94 -22.12
CA PHE A 316 0.45 6.70 -21.32
C PHE A 316 0.23 8.10 -21.94
N PRO A 317 -1.04 8.58 -22.04
CA PRO A 317 -1.36 9.89 -22.61
C PRO A 317 -0.94 11.02 -21.68
N THR A 318 0.35 11.34 -21.73
CA THR A 318 0.94 12.43 -20.95
C THR A 318 0.41 13.76 -21.46
N ALA A 319 0.10 14.69 -20.54
CA ALA A 319 -0.42 16.01 -20.88
C ALA A 319 0.47 16.72 -21.92
N GLY A 320 -0.12 17.12 -23.04
CA GLY A 320 0.55 17.75 -24.19
C GLY A 320 1.15 16.79 -25.23
N SER A 321 1.09 15.48 -25.00
CA SER A 321 1.57 14.40 -25.89
C SER A 321 0.52 13.31 -26.11
N GLU A 322 -0.76 13.61 -25.87
CA GLU A 322 -1.88 12.65 -25.94
C GLU A 322 -2.00 12.00 -27.34
N GLN A 323 -1.67 12.75 -28.39
CA GLN A 323 -1.72 12.27 -29.76
C GLN A 323 -0.78 11.08 -30.01
N GLU A 324 0.35 10.99 -29.29
CA GLU A 324 1.29 9.86 -29.43
C GLU A 324 0.63 8.54 -28.99
N THR A 325 -0.17 8.58 -27.92
CA THR A 325 -0.98 7.44 -27.45
C THR A 325 -2.05 7.06 -28.48
N LEU A 326 -2.77 8.05 -29.02
CA LEU A 326 -3.83 7.82 -30.00
C LEU A 326 -3.29 7.23 -31.30
N ASP A 327 -2.18 7.76 -31.81
CA ASP A 327 -1.51 7.25 -33.02
C ASP A 327 -0.99 5.82 -32.80
N ALA A 328 -0.42 5.54 -31.62
CA ALA A 328 0.03 4.20 -31.26
C ALA A 328 -1.15 3.21 -31.18
N LEU A 329 -2.27 3.60 -30.57
CA LEU A 329 -3.48 2.77 -30.50
C LEU A 329 -4.05 2.49 -31.89
N ASP A 330 -4.21 3.52 -32.73
CA ASP A 330 -4.73 3.36 -34.11
C ASP A 330 -3.81 2.44 -34.94
N ALA A 331 -2.50 2.65 -34.85
CA ALA A 331 -1.51 1.80 -35.53
C ALA A 331 -1.63 0.34 -35.10
N LYS A 332 -1.73 0.06 -33.79
CA LYS A 332 -1.88 -1.31 -33.26
C LYS A 332 -3.20 -1.96 -33.64
N CYS A 333 -4.31 -1.22 -33.60
CA CYS A 333 -5.62 -1.75 -34.00
C CYS A 333 -5.70 -2.04 -35.50
N LYS A 334 -5.03 -1.22 -36.32
CA LYS A 334 -4.94 -1.38 -37.77
C LYS A 334 -4.02 -2.53 -38.18
N GLU A 335 -2.92 -2.74 -37.47
CA GLU A 335 -1.91 -3.75 -37.80
C GLU A 335 -2.50 -5.17 -37.71
N ASN A 336 -2.54 -5.88 -38.84
CA ASN A 336 -3.03 -7.26 -38.96
C ASN A 336 -4.50 -7.51 -38.51
N GLN A 337 -5.22 -6.49 -38.01
CA GLN A 337 -6.60 -6.55 -37.51
C GLN A 337 -6.85 -7.74 -36.56
N ASN A 338 -5.86 -8.09 -35.75
CA ASN A 338 -5.90 -9.24 -34.84
C ASN A 338 -6.05 -8.85 -33.36
N VAL A 339 -6.24 -7.56 -33.08
CA VAL A 339 -6.54 -7.04 -31.75
C VAL A 339 -7.98 -7.41 -31.39
N ALA A 340 -8.12 -8.10 -30.26
CA ALA A 340 -9.40 -8.52 -29.69
C ALA A 340 -10.00 -7.41 -28.83
N ALA A 341 -9.17 -6.81 -27.97
CA ALA A 341 -9.62 -5.81 -27.01
C ALA A 341 -8.52 -4.80 -26.68
N PHE A 342 -8.97 -3.60 -26.29
CA PHE A 342 -8.19 -2.60 -25.57
C PHE A 342 -8.79 -2.48 -24.17
N ILE A 343 -7.94 -2.56 -23.14
CA ILE A 343 -8.35 -2.40 -21.73
C ILE A 343 -7.69 -1.17 -21.14
N VAL A 344 -8.45 -0.39 -20.37
CA VAL A 344 -7.98 0.85 -19.75
C VAL A 344 -8.68 1.12 -18.42
N GLU A 345 -7.97 1.71 -17.46
CA GLU A 345 -8.56 2.38 -16.29
C GLU A 345 -9.02 3.80 -16.70
N PRO A 346 -10.32 4.09 -16.78
CA PRO A 346 -10.79 5.39 -17.30
C PRO A 346 -10.37 6.59 -16.45
N LEU A 347 -9.76 7.59 -17.08
CA LEU A 347 -9.30 8.88 -16.52
C LEU A 347 -8.13 8.80 -15.53
N VAL A 348 -8.03 7.75 -14.71
CA VAL A 348 -7.02 7.65 -13.65
C VAL A 348 -6.45 6.24 -13.55
N LEU A 349 -5.14 6.10 -13.79
CA LEU A 349 -4.38 4.89 -13.49
C LEU A 349 -3.94 4.94 -12.02
N GLY A 350 -4.66 4.22 -11.16
CA GLY A 350 -4.53 4.37 -9.71
C GLY A 350 -3.18 3.88 -9.19
N ALA A 351 -2.89 2.60 -9.40
CA ALA A 351 -1.66 1.98 -8.88
C ALA A 351 -0.41 2.42 -9.66
N GLY A 352 -0.58 2.95 -10.88
CA GLY A 352 0.48 3.60 -11.66
C GLY A 352 1.00 4.91 -11.08
N GLY A 353 0.54 5.30 -9.88
CA GLY A 353 0.89 6.56 -9.23
C GLY A 353 -0.16 7.64 -9.45
N MET A 354 -1.45 7.29 -9.48
CA MET A 354 -2.55 8.24 -9.73
C MET A 354 -2.31 9.08 -10.99
N LEU A 355 -1.87 8.46 -12.09
CA LEU A 355 -1.67 9.16 -13.36
C LEU A 355 -3.02 9.52 -13.96
N MET A 356 -3.20 10.78 -14.36
CA MET A 356 -4.49 11.31 -14.81
C MET A 356 -4.41 11.78 -16.26
N TYR A 357 -5.47 11.53 -17.03
CA TYR A 357 -5.65 12.01 -18.40
C TYR A 357 -7.11 12.46 -18.62
N ASP A 358 -7.34 13.23 -19.68
CA ASP A 358 -8.63 13.90 -19.90
C ASP A 358 -9.70 13.00 -20.54
N ALA A 359 -10.95 13.48 -20.47
CA ALA A 359 -12.12 12.77 -20.97
C ALA A 359 -12.14 12.72 -22.51
N GLU A 360 -11.61 13.75 -23.16
CA GLU A 360 -11.46 13.84 -24.61
C GLU A 360 -10.56 12.73 -25.16
N THR A 361 -9.44 12.45 -24.48
CA THR A 361 -8.52 11.37 -24.83
C THR A 361 -9.18 10.00 -24.63
N LEU A 362 -9.94 9.81 -23.53
CA LEU A 362 -10.73 8.59 -23.34
C LEU A 362 -11.73 8.36 -24.49
N GLN A 363 -12.45 9.42 -24.87
CA GLN A 363 -13.41 9.38 -25.98
C GLN A 363 -12.71 9.05 -27.30
N ALA A 364 -11.56 9.66 -27.59
CA ALA A 364 -10.79 9.40 -28.80
C ALA A 364 -10.29 7.94 -28.87
N MET A 365 -9.82 7.38 -27.74
CA MET A 365 -9.44 5.96 -27.66
C MET A 365 -10.63 5.04 -27.97
N LYS A 366 -11.82 5.34 -27.44
CA LYS A 366 -13.04 4.58 -27.78
C LYS A 366 -13.38 4.64 -29.26
N GLN A 367 -13.32 5.82 -29.88
CA GLN A 367 -13.61 6.01 -31.31
C GLN A 367 -12.62 5.24 -32.20
N ILE A 368 -11.35 5.13 -31.80
CA ILE A 368 -10.36 4.30 -32.50
C ILE A 368 -10.74 2.82 -32.40
N CYS A 369 -11.10 2.33 -31.20
CA CYS A 369 -11.54 0.95 -31.03
C CYS A 369 -12.76 0.62 -31.89
N GLU A 370 -13.76 1.51 -31.96
CA GLU A 370 -14.94 1.34 -32.81
C GLU A 370 -14.60 1.26 -34.30
N ARG A 371 -13.71 2.15 -34.77
CA ARG A 371 -13.27 2.19 -36.17
C ARG A 371 -12.69 0.86 -36.65
N TRP A 372 -12.01 0.13 -35.77
CA TRP A 372 -11.33 -1.12 -36.07
C TRP A 372 -12.04 -2.36 -35.52
N ASP A 373 -13.26 -2.20 -35.00
CA ASP A 373 -14.04 -3.24 -34.31
C ASP A 373 -13.20 -3.99 -33.27
N VAL A 374 -12.51 -3.23 -32.43
CA VAL A 374 -11.79 -3.72 -31.25
C VAL A 374 -12.68 -3.50 -30.04
N LEU A 375 -12.84 -4.51 -29.18
CA LEU A 375 -13.68 -4.39 -27.98
C LEU A 375 -13.01 -3.46 -26.96
N PHE A 376 -13.76 -2.51 -26.43
CA PHE A 376 -13.28 -1.59 -25.40
C PHE A 376 -13.68 -2.09 -24.00
N ILE A 377 -12.70 -2.41 -23.17
CA ILE A 377 -12.88 -2.84 -21.78
C ILE A 377 -12.56 -1.66 -20.85
N ALA A 378 -13.55 -1.16 -20.14
CA ALA A 378 -13.35 -0.19 -19.06
C ALA A 378 -13.14 -0.92 -17.73
N ASP A 379 -11.93 -0.79 -17.18
CA ASP A 379 -11.65 -1.18 -15.80
C ASP A 379 -12.01 -0.03 -14.86
N GLU A 380 -13.26 -0.04 -14.40
CA GLU A 380 -13.81 0.94 -13.47
C GLU A 380 -13.81 0.43 -12.02
N VAL A 381 -12.93 -0.53 -11.71
CA VAL A 381 -12.79 -1.08 -10.35
C VAL A 381 -12.45 0.02 -9.34
N MET A 382 -11.62 0.99 -9.71
CA MET A 382 -11.25 2.13 -8.84
C MET A 382 -12.02 3.41 -9.17
N THR A 383 -12.25 3.68 -10.45
CA THR A 383 -12.63 5.02 -10.95
C THR A 383 -14.13 5.30 -10.83
N ALA A 384 -14.95 4.25 -10.72
CA ALA A 384 -16.38 4.33 -10.49
C ALA A 384 -16.75 4.77 -9.06
N TRP A 385 -18.05 4.68 -8.78
CA TRP A 385 -18.67 4.91 -7.50
C TRP A 385 -18.43 6.31 -6.99
N GLY A 386 -18.32 7.33 -7.86
CA GLY A 386 -18.09 8.72 -7.48
C GLY A 386 -16.61 9.14 -7.38
N ARG A 387 -15.64 8.22 -7.49
CA ARG A 387 -14.23 8.54 -7.18
C ARG A 387 -13.69 9.65 -8.06
N THR A 388 -13.98 9.59 -9.35
CA THR A 388 -13.57 10.58 -10.37
C THR A 388 -14.50 11.80 -10.47
N GLY A 389 -15.57 11.87 -9.66
CA GLY A 389 -16.49 13.01 -9.55
C GLY A 389 -17.88 12.74 -10.13
N THR A 390 -18.00 11.78 -11.04
CA THR A 390 -19.26 11.23 -11.56
C THR A 390 -19.44 9.79 -11.07
N LEU A 391 -20.61 9.19 -11.28
CA LEU A 391 -20.85 7.83 -10.78
C LEU A 391 -19.91 6.84 -11.48
N PHE A 392 -19.78 6.95 -12.80
CA PHE A 392 -18.78 6.23 -13.59
C PHE A 392 -17.87 7.24 -14.30
N ALA A 393 -16.59 6.94 -14.41
CA ALA A 393 -15.62 7.81 -15.08
C ALA A 393 -15.93 7.96 -16.58
N CYS A 394 -16.40 6.88 -17.22
CA CYS A 394 -16.83 6.88 -18.62
C CYS A 394 -17.95 7.89 -18.93
N GLU A 395 -18.78 8.27 -17.95
CA GLU A 395 -19.83 9.30 -18.13
C GLU A 395 -19.24 10.65 -18.54
N GLN A 396 -18.06 11.01 -18.02
CA GLN A 396 -17.41 12.29 -18.30
C GLN A 396 -16.96 12.39 -19.76
N ALA A 397 -16.67 11.26 -20.40
CA ALA A 397 -16.26 11.17 -21.80
C ALA A 397 -17.42 10.86 -22.75
N GLY A 398 -18.64 10.64 -22.23
CA GLY A 398 -19.76 10.14 -23.01
C GLY A 398 -19.45 8.78 -23.67
N VAL A 399 -18.66 7.94 -23.01
CA VAL A 399 -18.24 6.63 -23.50
C VAL A 399 -19.12 5.53 -22.91
N VAL A 400 -19.61 4.63 -23.76
CA VAL A 400 -20.19 3.36 -23.34
C VAL A 400 -19.19 2.25 -23.69
N PRO A 401 -18.60 1.55 -22.70
CA PRO A 401 -17.65 0.47 -22.98
C PRO A 401 -18.38 -0.79 -23.46
N ASP A 402 -17.71 -1.63 -24.26
CA ASP A 402 -18.27 -2.93 -24.65
C ASP A 402 -18.35 -3.90 -23.47
N ILE A 403 -17.38 -3.79 -22.55
CA ILE A 403 -17.28 -4.54 -21.31
C ILE A 403 -16.87 -3.58 -20.19
N ALA A 404 -17.56 -3.61 -19.05
CA ALA A 404 -17.19 -2.81 -17.88
C ALA A 404 -16.92 -3.70 -16.66
N CYS A 405 -15.84 -3.43 -15.93
CA CYS A 405 -15.47 -4.15 -14.71
C CYS A 405 -15.66 -3.25 -13.50
N TYR A 406 -16.42 -3.70 -12.50
CA TYR A 406 -16.66 -2.95 -11.27
C TYR A 406 -16.40 -3.81 -10.03
N SER A 407 -15.78 -3.22 -9.00
CA SER A 407 -15.59 -3.84 -7.68
C SER A 407 -15.44 -2.73 -6.63
N LYS A 408 -14.62 -2.92 -5.58
CA LYS A 408 -14.31 -1.94 -4.52
C LYS A 408 -15.55 -1.24 -3.96
N GLY A 409 -15.85 -0.04 -4.46
CA GLY A 409 -16.96 0.79 -4.02
C GLY A 409 -18.35 0.23 -4.28
N ILE A 410 -18.51 -0.86 -5.04
CA ILE A 410 -19.81 -1.49 -5.32
C ILE A 410 -20.55 -1.94 -4.05
N THR A 411 -19.83 -2.34 -3.01
CA THR A 411 -20.38 -2.68 -1.68
C THR A 411 -20.15 -1.59 -0.64
N GLY A 412 -19.71 -0.40 -1.07
CA GLY A 412 -19.18 0.64 -0.19
C GLY A 412 -17.95 0.21 0.61
N GLY A 413 -17.23 -0.82 0.15
CA GLY A 413 -16.06 -1.39 0.81
C GLY A 413 -16.37 -2.33 1.97
N PHE A 414 -17.64 -2.74 2.11
CA PHE A 414 -18.10 -3.55 3.25
C PHE A 414 -17.75 -5.04 3.09
N LEU A 415 -17.90 -5.59 1.88
CA LEU A 415 -17.60 -6.99 1.54
C LEU A 415 -17.01 -7.10 0.13
N PRO A 416 -16.19 -8.11 -0.16
CA PRO A 416 -15.74 -8.39 -1.53
C PRO A 416 -16.94 -8.74 -2.44
N LEU A 417 -17.03 -8.05 -3.55
CA LEU A 417 -17.90 -8.37 -4.68
C LEU A 417 -17.32 -7.70 -5.91
N ALA A 418 -17.46 -8.34 -7.07
CA ALA A 418 -17.18 -7.71 -8.33
C ALA A 418 -18.21 -8.14 -9.38
N VAL A 419 -18.34 -7.34 -10.42
CA VAL A 419 -19.19 -7.62 -11.56
C VAL A 419 -18.49 -7.23 -12.85
N THR A 420 -18.80 -7.97 -13.91
CA THR A 420 -18.42 -7.64 -15.28
C THR A 420 -19.69 -7.49 -16.08
N LEU A 421 -19.93 -6.30 -16.62
CA LEU A 421 -21.05 -6.03 -17.50
C LEU A 421 -20.60 -6.10 -18.95
N CYS A 422 -21.49 -6.50 -19.86
CA CYS A 422 -21.20 -6.52 -21.29
C CYS A 422 -22.44 -6.27 -22.15
N HIS A 423 -22.19 -5.86 -23.40
CA HIS A 423 -23.23 -5.74 -24.43
C HIS A 423 -23.86 -7.09 -24.78
N GLU A 424 -25.13 -7.05 -25.22
CA GLU A 424 -25.84 -8.23 -25.74
C GLU A 424 -25.05 -9.02 -26.79
N ARG A 425 -24.35 -8.35 -27.72
CA ARG A 425 -23.55 -9.03 -28.76
C ARG A 425 -22.46 -9.94 -28.17
N ILE A 426 -21.87 -9.54 -27.05
CA ILE A 426 -20.83 -10.31 -26.37
C ILE A 426 -21.46 -11.50 -25.68
N PHE A 427 -22.50 -11.28 -24.88
CA PHE A 427 -23.26 -12.37 -24.25
C PHE A 427 -23.73 -13.39 -25.28
N GLY A 428 -24.31 -12.93 -26.39
CA GLY A 428 -24.84 -13.77 -27.47
C GLY A 428 -23.80 -14.67 -28.11
N ALA A 429 -22.53 -14.26 -28.21
CA ALA A 429 -21.45 -15.10 -28.71
C ALA A 429 -21.12 -16.28 -27.78
N HIS A 430 -21.43 -16.17 -26.48
CA HIS A 430 -21.25 -17.23 -25.48
C HIS A 430 -22.55 -18.00 -25.17
N TYR A 431 -23.68 -17.57 -25.73
CA TYR A 431 -24.97 -18.20 -25.49
C TYR A 431 -25.26 -19.27 -26.54
N SER A 432 -25.08 -20.54 -26.15
CA SER A 432 -25.18 -21.68 -27.07
C SER A 432 -25.81 -22.91 -26.42
N LYS A 433 -26.55 -23.69 -27.22
CA LYS A 433 -27.01 -25.03 -26.84
C LYS A 433 -25.88 -26.05 -26.83
N ASP A 434 -24.84 -25.82 -27.62
CA ASP A 434 -23.59 -26.57 -27.53
C ASP A 434 -22.81 -26.07 -26.31
N ARG A 435 -22.81 -26.88 -25.25
CA ARG A 435 -22.15 -26.55 -23.98
C ARG A 435 -20.68 -26.17 -24.16
N SER A 436 -19.98 -26.75 -25.15
CA SER A 436 -18.56 -26.44 -25.37
C SER A 436 -18.29 -24.99 -25.80
N LYS A 437 -19.34 -24.27 -26.23
CA LYS A 437 -19.29 -22.85 -26.63
C LYS A 437 -19.89 -21.90 -25.58
N THR A 438 -20.16 -22.42 -24.39
CA THR A 438 -20.66 -21.59 -23.27
C THR A 438 -19.51 -20.93 -22.52
N PHE A 439 -19.81 -19.87 -21.78
CA PHE A 439 -18.79 -19.16 -21.01
C PHE A 439 -18.37 -19.94 -19.75
N PHE A 440 -17.15 -20.47 -19.75
CA PHE A 440 -16.60 -21.24 -18.63
C PHE A 440 -15.79 -20.35 -17.68
N HIS A 441 -16.45 -19.73 -16.72
CA HIS A 441 -15.83 -19.07 -15.58
C HIS A 441 -16.79 -19.20 -14.38
N SER A 442 -16.27 -19.47 -13.18
CA SER A 442 -17.07 -19.48 -11.95
C SER A 442 -16.15 -19.47 -10.75
N SER A 443 -16.64 -18.94 -9.63
CA SER A 443 -16.08 -19.12 -8.30
C SER A 443 -17.11 -19.79 -7.38
N SER A 444 -16.67 -20.29 -6.21
CA SER A 444 -17.58 -20.87 -5.22
C SER A 444 -18.54 -19.85 -4.60
N TYR A 445 -18.13 -18.56 -4.56
CA TYR A 445 -18.88 -17.45 -3.95
C TYR A 445 -19.51 -16.50 -4.97
N THR A 446 -19.57 -16.91 -6.25
CA THR A 446 -20.24 -16.14 -7.31
C THR A 446 -21.63 -15.72 -6.85
N ALA A 447 -21.89 -14.42 -6.90
CA ALA A 447 -23.13 -13.77 -6.46
C ALA A 447 -23.50 -14.05 -4.98
N ASN A 448 -22.54 -14.03 -4.06
CA ASN A 448 -22.81 -14.25 -2.63
C ASN A 448 -24.00 -13.39 -2.12
N PRO A 449 -25.08 -14.00 -1.57
CA PRO A 449 -26.28 -13.26 -1.19
C PRO A 449 -26.06 -12.10 -0.23
N ILE A 450 -25.16 -12.23 0.74
CA ILE A 450 -24.85 -11.17 1.72
C ILE A 450 -24.13 -10.01 1.04
N ALA A 451 -23.13 -10.29 0.21
CA ALA A 451 -22.42 -9.26 -0.55
C ALA A 451 -23.35 -8.55 -1.54
N CYS A 452 -24.23 -9.28 -2.23
CA CYS A 452 -25.25 -8.72 -3.11
C CYS A 452 -26.26 -7.85 -2.36
N ALA A 453 -26.75 -8.27 -1.19
CA ALA A 453 -27.69 -7.46 -0.41
C ALA A 453 -27.05 -6.11 0.03
N VAL A 454 -25.78 -6.15 0.42
CA VAL A 454 -25.02 -4.93 0.74
C VAL A 454 -24.78 -4.07 -0.50
N ALA A 455 -24.44 -4.68 -1.64
CA ALA A 455 -24.30 -3.99 -2.90
C ALA A 455 -25.61 -3.30 -3.31
N ALA A 456 -26.75 -3.99 -3.29
CA ALA A 456 -28.05 -3.42 -3.56
C ALA A 456 -28.36 -2.21 -2.67
N ALA A 457 -28.08 -2.28 -1.36
CA ALA A 457 -28.25 -1.16 -0.45
C ALA A 457 -27.33 0.03 -0.80
N ASN A 458 -26.09 -0.24 -1.21
CA ASN A 458 -25.15 0.78 -1.68
C ASN A 458 -25.60 1.43 -3.00
N LEU A 459 -26.05 0.62 -3.97
CA LEU A 459 -26.56 1.09 -5.26
C LEU A 459 -27.78 1.99 -5.10
N GLN A 460 -28.70 1.64 -4.20
CA GLN A 460 -29.86 2.49 -3.87
C GLN A 460 -29.46 3.86 -3.32
N MET A 461 -28.34 3.97 -2.60
CA MET A 461 -27.86 5.26 -2.10
C MET A 461 -27.44 6.21 -3.22
N TRP A 462 -27.08 5.71 -4.40
CA TRP A 462 -26.74 6.56 -5.55
C TRP A 462 -27.94 7.23 -6.20
N ASN A 463 -29.16 6.76 -5.91
CA ASN A 463 -30.40 7.44 -6.31
C ASN A 463 -30.71 8.67 -5.44
N ASP A 464 -30.04 8.84 -4.31
CA ASP A 464 -30.15 10.04 -3.48
C ASP A 464 -29.18 11.13 -4.00
N PRO A 465 -29.69 12.30 -4.45
CA PRO A 465 -28.84 13.41 -4.88
C PRO A 465 -27.84 13.87 -3.82
N ASP A 466 -28.11 13.67 -2.52
CA ASP A 466 -27.16 13.99 -1.46
C ASP A 466 -25.85 13.19 -1.56
N THR A 467 -25.90 11.96 -2.08
CA THR A 467 -24.71 11.12 -2.29
C THR A 467 -23.73 11.80 -3.26
N LEU A 468 -24.21 12.24 -4.42
CA LEU A 468 -23.38 12.96 -5.38
C LEU A 468 -22.95 14.34 -4.84
N ASN A 469 -23.81 15.03 -4.07
CA ASN A 469 -23.43 16.28 -3.41
C ASN A 469 -22.24 16.11 -2.45
N LYS A 470 -22.17 14.99 -1.70
CA LYS A 470 -21.01 14.67 -0.85
C LYS A 470 -19.74 14.47 -1.68
N VAL A 471 -19.83 13.74 -2.80
CA VAL A 471 -18.71 13.59 -3.75
C VAL A 471 -18.18 14.96 -4.19
N GLN A 472 -19.09 15.84 -4.64
CA GLN A 472 -18.73 17.17 -5.11
C GLN A 472 -18.13 18.05 -4.01
N LYS A 473 -18.64 17.96 -2.78
CA LYS A 473 -18.04 18.65 -1.61
C LYS A 473 -16.61 18.20 -1.37
N VAL A 474 -16.33 16.89 -1.38
CA VAL A 474 -14.95 16.38 -1.23
C VAL A 474 -14.08 16.90 -2.36
N ALA A 475 -14.54 16.82 -3.60
CA ALA A 475 -13.80 17.31 -4.76
C ALA A 475 -13.45 18.82 -4.68
N GLN A 476 -14.35 19.64 -4.13
CA GLN A 476 -14.12 21.06 -3.88
C GLN A 476 -13.13 21.29 -2.74
N MET A 477 -13.23 20.55 -1.64
CA MET A 477 -12.27 20.66 -0.53
C MET A 477 -10.86 20.25 -0.96
N GLN A 478 -10.72 19.19 -1.76
CA GLN A 478 -9.44 18.77 -2.33
C GLN A 478 -8.83 19.85 -3.23
N GLU A 479 -9.63 20.52 -4.06
CA GLU A 479 -9.18 21.61 -4.93
C GLU A 479 -8.60 22.79 -4.14
N LEU A 480 -9.30 23.19 -3.07
CA LEU A 480 -8.81 24.22 -2.15
C LEU A 480 -7.47 23.82 -1.54
N LYS A 481 -7.35 22.57 -1.10
CA LYS A 481 -6.10 22.08 -0.52
C LYS A 481 -4.95 21.99 -1.50
N LEU A 482 -5.18 21.56 -2.73
CA LEU A 482 -4.13 21.57 -3.75
C LEU A 482 -3.68 23.00 -4.11
N THR A 483 -4.60 23.97 -4.11
CA THR A 483 -4.25 25.39 -4.29
C THR A 483 -3.32 25.89 -3.18
N GLU A 484 -3.55 25.49 -1.93
CA GLU A 484 -2.66 25.79 -0.80
C GLU A 484 -1.30 25.08 -0.95
N MET A 485 -1.31 23.79 -1.27
CA MET A 485 -0.08 22.99 -1.41
C MET A 485 0.80 23.41 -2.58
N ALA A 486 0.23 24.08 -3.60
CA ALA A 486 0.98 24.62 -4.74
C ALA A 486 2.04 25.66 -4.34
N GLN A 487 1.98 26.20 -3.11
CA GLN A 487 2.99 27.10 -2.57
C GLN A 487 4.26 26.37 -2.06
N SER A 488 4.23 25.04 -1.95
CA SER A 488 5.35 24.24 -1.46
C SER A 488 6.35 23.93 -2.58
N GLU A 489 7.62 24.31 -2.40
CA GLU A 489 8.70 23.95 -3.32
C GLU A 489 9.03 22.45 -3.32
N ALA A 490 8.63 21.73 -2.26
CA ALA A 490 8.90 20.31 -2.10
C ALA A 490 7.93 19.40 -2.88
N LEU A 491 6.86 19.98 -3.45
CA LEU A 491 5.82 19.25 -4.18
C LEU A 491 5.74 19.71 -5.63
N THR A 492 5.40 18.77 -6.50
CA THR A 492 5.21 18.96 -7.95
C THR A 492 4.05 18.13 -8.45
N ASN A 493 3.64 18.38 -9.70
CA ASN A 493 2.63 17.58 -10.38
C ASN A 493 1.34 17.42 -9.54
N LEU A 494 0.88 18.51 -8.93
CA LEU A 494 -0.37 18.53 -8.19
C LEU A 494 -1.52 18.32 -9.18
N ARG A 495 -2.34 17.32 -8.92
CA ARG A 495 -3.40 16.88 -9.84
C ARG A 495 -4.61 16.35 -9.09
N ARG A 496 -5.79 16.51 -9.69
CA ARG A 496 -7.06 16.11 -9.09
C ARG A 496 -8.09 15.67 -10.12
N THR A 497 -8.65 14.48 -9.91
CA THR A 497 -9.83 13.99 -10.63
C THR A 497 -10.88 13.58 -9.61
N GLY A 498 -11.98 14.33 -9.56
CA GLY A 498 -13.03 14.15 -8.56
C GLY A 498 -12.51 14.26 -7.13
N THR A 499 -12.68 13.18 -6.36
CA THR A 499 -12.26 13.09 -4.95
C THR A 499 -10.80 12.70 -4.75
N ILE A 500 -10.12 12.33 -5.84
CA ILE A 500 -8.73 11.88 -5.83
C ILE A 500 -7.83 13.11 -6.00
N ALA A 501 -6.99 13.37 -5.01
CA ALA A 501 -5.91 14.33 -5.12
C ALA A 501 -4.56 13.59 -5.07
N ALA A 502 -3.61 14.02 -5.89
CA ALA A 502 -2.26 13.47 -5.89
C ALA A 502 -1.22 14.57 -6.12
N MET A 503 -0.02 14.33 -5.58
CA MET A 503 1.13 15.22 -5.70
C MET A 503 2.42 14.40 -5.59
N ASP A 504 3.43 14.82 -6.33
CA ASP A 504 4.72 14.14 -6.37
C ASP A 504 5.75 14.92 -5.55
N ILE A 505 6.50 14.20 -4.72
CA ILE A 505 7.56 14.78 -3.90
C ILE A 505 8.79 14.99 -4.78
N GLN A 506 9.37 16.20 -4.70
CA GLN A 506 10.66 16.48 -5.32
C GLN A 506 11.80 15.83 -4.52
N VAL A 507 12.28 14.67 -4.96
CA VAL A 507 13.45 13.99 -4.40
C VAL A 507 14.41 13.52 -5.48
N LYS A 508 15.69 13.35 -5.10
CA LYS A 508 16.76 12.89 -6.01
C LYS A 508 16.60 11.43 -6.45
N ASP A 509 15.90 10.61 -5.66
CA ASP A 509 15.59 9.20 -5.97
C ASP A 509 14.09 8.93 -5.74
N SER A 510 13.34 8.84 -6.85
CA SER A 510 11.88 8.79 -6.90
C SER A 510 11.31 7.42 -7.29
N GLY A 511 12.15 6.39 -7.40
CA GLY A 511 11.70 5.05 -7.77
C GLY A 511 10.74 4.43 -6.74
N TYR A 512 9.94 3.45 -7.17
CA TYR A 512 9.01 2.73 -6.27
C TYR A 512 9.74 2.05 -5.08
N LEU A 513 11.00 1.63 -5.26
CA LEU A 513 11.86 1.05 -4.23
C LEU A 513 12.54 2.10 -3.34
N SER A 514 12.25 3.39 -3.52
CA SER A 514 12.79 4.45 -2.68
C SER A 514 12.29 4.27 -1.24
N GLU A 515 13.23 4.32 -0.29
CA GLU A 515 12.92 4.21 1.15
C GLU A 515 11.98 5.33 1.63
N ILE A 516 11.85 6.40 0.85
CA ILE A 516 11.05 7.58 1.19
C ILE A 516 9.57 7.26 1.38
N GLY A 517 9.00 6.37 0.56
CA GLY A 517 7.58 6.00 0.66
C GLY A 517 7.29 5.27 1.97
N THR A 518 8.20 4.38 2.38
CA THR A 518 8.11 3.65 3.65
C THR A 518 8.34 4.59 4.83
N GLU A 519 9.33 5.47 4.75
CA GLU A 519 9.59 6.45 5.81
C GLU A 519 8.39 7.38 6.02
N LEU A 520 7.83 7.92 4.94
CA LEU A 520 6.65 8.78 4.99
C LEU A 520 5.43 8.05 5.51
N TYR A 521 5.18 6.82 5.07
CA TYR A 521 4.11 5.98 5.61
C TYR A 521 4.19 5.89 7.15
N LEU A 522 5.38 5.61 7.68
CA LEU A 522 5.58 5.51 9.13
C LEU A 522 5.41 6.86 9.85
N ARG A 523 5.85 7.95 9.23
CA ARG A 523 5.67 9.30 9.77
C ARG A 523 4.19 9.70 9.81
N PHE A 524 3.45 9.47 8.73
CA PHE A 524 2.01 9.74 8.65
C PHE A 524 1.23 8.92 9.69
N GLN A 525 1.56 7.63 9.81
CA GLN A 525 0.93 6.75 10.81
C GLN A 525 1.15 7.27 12.24
N LYS A 526 2.36 7.71 12.57
CA LYS A 526 2.66 8.34 13.88
C LYS A 526 1.88 9.63 14.10
N SER A 527 1.63 10.40 13.05
CA SER A 527 0.79 11.60 13.08
C SER A 527 -0.72 11.30 13.08
N GLY A 528 -1.15 10.05 13.15
CA GLY A 528 -2.56 9.68 13.19
C GLY A 528 -3.26 9.81 11.83
N VAL A 529 -2.53 9.68 10.73
CA VAL A 529 -3.08 9.73 9.37
C VAL A 529 -2.62 8.51 8.58
N LEU A 530 -3.57 7.75 8.04
CA LEU A 530 -3.29 6.65 7.14
C LEU A 530 -3.17 7.18 5.69
N LEU A 531 -1.92 7.34 5.25
CA LEU A 531 -1.53 7.62 3.88
C LEU A 531 -0.55 6.55 3.41
N ARG A 532 -0.60 6.16 2.14
CA ARG A 532 0.25 5.10 1.58
C ARG A 532 0.88 5.58 0.27
N PRO A 533 2.04 6.25 0.29
CA PRO A 533 2.66 6.74 -0.93
C PRO A 533 2.89 5.64 -1.99
N LEU A 534 2.80 6.00 -3.27
CA LEU A 534 3.14 5.15 -4.41
C LEU A 534 4.44 5.68 -5.04
N GLY A 535 5.57 5.08 -4.67
CA GLY A 535 6.87 5.69 -4.96
C GLY A 535 6.96 7.07 -4.32
N ASN A 536 7.21 8.09 -5.15
CA ASN A 536 7.23 9.49 -4.72
C ASN A 536 5.87 10.21 -4.77
N THR A 537 4.80 9.56 -5.20
CA THR A 537 3.45 10.15 -5.23
C THR A 537 2.75 9.97 -3.89
N ILE A 538 2.35 11.08 -3.27
CA ILE A 538 1.37 11.11 -2.18
C ILE A 538 -0.01 11.30 -2.80
N TYR A 539 -0.99 10.51 -2.36
CA TYR A 539 -2.38 10.69 -2.76
C TYR A 539 -3.32 10.73 -1.56
N VAL A 540 -4.41 11.48 -1.71
CA VAL A 540 -5.49 11.62 -0.73
C VAL A 540 -6.78 11.22 -1.42
N LEU A 541 -7.39 10.12 -0.96
CA LEU A 541 -8.61 9.52 -1.49
C LEU A 541 -9.46 9.04 -0.30
N PRO A 542 -10.12 9.97 0.43
CA PRO A 542 -10.85 9.64 1.65
C PRO A 542 -12.30 9.19 1.35
N PRO A 543 -13.00 8.61 2.33
CA PRO A 543 -14.43 8.42 2.27
C PRO A 543 -15.20 9.74 2.12
N TYR A 544 -16.41 9.70 1.55
CA TYR A 544 -17.26 10.87 1.28
C TYR A 544 -17.75 11.61 2.51
N CYS A 545 -17.66 10.97 3.69
CA CYS A 545 -18.02 11.57 4.96
C CYS A 545 -16.89 12.40 5.60
N VAL A 546 -15.73 12.52 4.95
CA VAL A 546 -14.62 13.35 5.43
C VAL A 546 -15.06 14.82 5.55
N THR A 547 -14.55 15.51 6.57
CA THR A 547 -14.83 16.93 6.80
C THR A 547 -13.68 17.82 6.31
N ALA A 548 -13.92 19.14 6.26
CA ALA A 548 -12.87 20.11 5.96
C ALA A 548 -11.74 20.06 7.01
N GLU A 549 -12.08 19.90 8.29
CA GLU A 549 -11.11 19.79 9.40
C GLU A 549 -10.25 18.52 9.30
N ASP A 550 -10.84 17.42 8.85
CA ASP A 550 -10.08 16.19 8.57
C ASP A 550 -9.06 16.42 7.47
N LEU A 551 -9.46 17.10 6.37
CA LEU A 551 -8.55 17.43 5.28
C LEU A 551 -7.49 18.46 5.70
N ASP A 552 -7.84 19.46 6.52
CA ASP A 552 -6.86 20.37 7.12
C ASP A 552 -5.76 19.57 7.86
N THR A 553 -6.15 18.57 8.65
CA THR A 553 -5.24 17.69 9.38
C THR A 553 -4.37 16.86 8.42
N VAL A 554 -4.98 16.19 7.43
CA VAL A 554 -4.27 15.35 6.46
C VAL A 554 -3.22 16.15 5.69
N TYR A 555 -3.61 17.30 5.15
CA TYR A 555 -2.70 18.15 4.36
C TYR A 555 -1.65 18.85 5.22
N GLY A 556 -1.98 19.22 6.46
CA GLY A 556 -1.01 19.70 7.43
C GLY A 556 0.09 18.68 7.70
N VAL A 557 -0.30 17.41 7.95
CA VAL A 557 0.63 16.29 8.15
C VAL A 557 1.50 16.04 6.91
N ILE A 558 0.93 16.14 5.71
CA ILE A 558 1.70 16.05 4.45
C ILE A 558 2.76 17.17 4.40
N SER A 559 2.34 18.43 4.59
CA SER A 559 3.22 19.59 4.49
C SER A 559 4.37 19.55 5.50
N GLU A 560 4.07 19.19 6.76
CA GLU A 560 5.07 19.09 7.83
C GLU A 560 6.14 18.04 7.53
N ASN A 561 5.73 16.85 7.06
CA ASN A 561 6.65 15.74 6.84
C ASN A 561 7.46 15.89 5.55
N VAL A 562 6.87 16.43 4.49
CA VAL A 562 7.58 16.65 3.23
C VAL A 562 8.62 17.76 3.37
N THR A 563 8.31 18.85 4.09
CA THR A 563 9.27 19.95 4.35
C THR A 563 10.51 19.49 5.14
N GLN A 564 10.37 18.48 6.00
CA GLN A 564 11.48 17.94 6.77
C GLN A 564 12.43 17.07 5.94
N LEU A 565 11.97 16.51 4.81
CA LEU A 565 12.76 15.64 3.94
C LEU A 565 13.56 16.41 2.89
N THR A 566 13.14 17.63 2.55
CA THR A 566 13.81 18.50 1.56
C THR A 566 14.80 19.49 2.20
N ARG A 567 14.93 19.49 3.53
CA ARG A 567 15.96 20.22 4.30
C ARG A 567 17.13 19.30 4.61
#